data_AF-A0A6P2N6A9-F1
#
_entry.id   AF-A0A6P2N6A9-F1
#
_cell.length_a   1.000
_cell.length_b   1.000
_cell.length_c   1.000
_cell.angle_alpha   90.00
_cell.angle_beta   90.00
_cell.angle_gamma   90.00
#
_symmetry.space_group_name_H-M   'P 1'
#
loop_
_entity.id
_entity.type
_entity.pdbx_description
1 polymer ?
#
loop_
_entity_poly.entity_id
_entity_poly.type
_entity_poly.pdbx_seq_one_letter_code
_entity_poly.pdbx_strand_id
1 'polypeptide(L)'
;MDQDIQNMLRRYREREIDLHQLRVWLEGESTRVDAQVPRGEWLKLMRGSEAQSNGAIARLLPACMHCLGVGEPKAFVSRQECQQYTHRRDAAVANDILSDIPQPHFSSEGPDSAGSVMYCRCTRCRAIWAFVEPEKAESGSWNRII
;
A
#
# COMPACT_ATOMS: atom_id res chain seq x y z
N MET A 1 -1.80 -8.94 16.14
CA MET A 1 -2.95 -8.05 15.94
C MET A 1 -4.20 -8.89 15.80
N ASP A 2 -5.24 -8.54 16.53
CA ASP A 2 -6.55 -9.16 16.59
C ASP A 2 -7.21 -9.34 15.21
N GLN A 3 -7.97 -10.43 15.06
CA GLN A 3 -8.54 -10.83 13.78
C GLN A 3 -9.63 -9.86 13.29
N ASP A 4 -10.40 -9.25 14.19
CA ASP A 4 -11.44 -8.29 13.82
C ASP A 4 -10.83 -7.00 13.27
N ILE A 5 -9.76 -6.53 13.93
CA ILE A 5 -8.99 -5.36 13.47
C ILE A 5 -8.44 -5.65 12.07
N GLN A 6 -7.78 -6.80 11.87
CA GLN A 6 -7.27 -7.18 10.55
C GLN A 6 -8.37 -7.26 9.48
N ASN A 7 -9.51 -7.84 9.84
CA ASN A 7 -10.65 -7.97 8.94
C ASN A 7 -11.18 -6.59 8.54
N MET A 8 -11.36 -5.67 9.49
CA MET A 8 -11.85 -4.32 9.19
C MET A 8 -10.90 -3.51 8.31
N LEU A 9 -9.59 -3.58 8.58
CA LEU A 9 -8.59 -2.97 7.72
C LEU A 9 -8.61 -3.58 6.31
N ARG A 10 -8.84 -4.90 6.20
CA ARG A 10 -8.93 -5.60 4.91
C ARG A 10 -10.15 -5.15 4.10
N ARG A 11 -11.32 -5.07 4.75
CA ARG A 11 -12.57 -4.61 4.11
C ARG A 11 -12.41 -3.20 3.53
N TYR A 12 -11.72 -2.32 4.27
CA TYR A 12 -11.40 -0.99 3.76
C TYR A 12 -10.45 -1.03 2.55
N ARG A 13 -9.36 -1.80 2.62
CA ARG A 13 -8.44 -2.02 1.49
C ARG A 13 -9.15 -2.55 0.24
N GLU A 14 -10.14 -3.40 0.46
CA GLU A 14 -10.95 -4.02 -0.59
C GLU A 14 -12.08 -3.12 -1.10
N ARG A 15 -12.21 -1.91 -0.53
CA ARG A 15 -13.25 -0.92 -0.84
C ARG A 15 -14.67 -1.40 -0.53
N GLU A 16 -14.82 -2.35 0.38
CA GLU A 16 -16.12 -2.75 0.91
C GLU A 16 -16.70 -1.74 1.90
N ILE A 17 -15.82 -0.99 2.55
CA ILE A 17 -16.17 0.12 3.45
C ILE A 17 -15.31 1.32 3.10
N ASP A 18 -15.85 2.51 3.37
CA ASP A 18 -15.10 3.76 3.24
C ASP A 18 -14.29 4.10 4.51
N LEU A 19 -13.51 5.18 4.44
CA LEU A 19 -12.64 5.60 5.53
C LEU A 19 -13.44 6.09 6.75
N HIS A 20 -14.63 6.67 6.53
CA HIS A 20 -15.48 7.13 7.62
C HIS A 20 -16.03 5.94 8.41
N GLN A 21 -16.56 4.93 7.73
CA GLN A 21 -17.02 3.69 8.34
C GLN A 21 -15.90 2.98 9.11
N LEU A 22 -14.69 2.94 8.56
CA LEU A 22 -13.54 2.39 9.28
C LEU A 22 -13.25 3.16 10.57
N ARG A 23 -13.23 4.51 10.52
CA ARG A 23 -12.97 5.35 11.69
C ARG A 23 -14.01 5.19 12.78
N VAL A 24 -15.29 5.18 12.42
CA VAL A 24 -16.39 4.99 13.37
C VAL A 24 -16.22 3.65 14.10
N TRP A 25 -15.90 2.58 13.37
CA TRP A 25 -15.67 1.27 13.98
C TRP A 25 -14.43 1.28 14.90
N LEU A 26 -13.32 1.86 14.43
CA LEU A 26 -12.08 1.97 15.20
C LEU A 26 -12.29 2.76 16.51
N GLU A 27 -13.08 3.84 16.49
CA GLU A 27 -13.41 4.64 17.67
C GLU A 27 -14.22 3.83 18.70
N GLY A 28 -15.22 3.08 18.24
CA GLY A 28 -15.99 2.16 19.09
C GLY A 28 -15.14 1.09 19.76
N GLU A 29 -14.03 0.70 19.13
CA GLU A 29 -13.09 -0.32 19.60
C GLU A 29 -11.78 0.27 20.18
N SER A 30 -11.76 1.58 20.47
CA SER A 30 -10.54 2.35 20.76
C SER A 30 -9.63 1.71 21.82
N THR A 31 -10.17 1.21 22.93
CA THR A 31 -9.37 0.55 23.98
C THR A 31 -8.65 -0.71 23.47
N ARG A 32 -9.33 -1.53 22.65
CA ARG A 32 -8.80 -2.77 22.10
C ARG A 32 -7.78 -2.50 20.99
N VAL A 33 -8.01 -1.45 20.20
CA VAL A 33 -7.12 -1.05 19.11
C VAL A 33 -5.85 -0.38 19.65
N ASP A 34 -5.94 0.53 20.62
CA ASP A 34 -4.79 1.26 21.18
C ASP A 34 -3.76 0.31 21.85
N ALA A 35 -4.23 -0.84 22.36
CA ALA A 35 -3.37 -1.88 22.92
C ALA A 35 -2.54 -2.65 21.87
N GLN A 36 -2.90 -2.59 20.59
CA GLN A 36 -2.35 -3.46 19.54
C GLN A 36 -1.80 -2.72 18.32
N VAL A 37 -2.28 -1.51 18.08
CA VAL A 37 -1.87 -0.65 16.98
C VAL A 37 -0.90 0.39 17.53
N PRO A 38 0.33 0.50 16.99
CA PRO A 38 1.27 1.54 17.40
C PRO A 38 0.62 2.92 17.35
N ARG A 39 0.83 3.74 18.38
CA ARG A 39 0.16 5.04 18.53
C ARG A 39 0.28 5.95 17.31
N GLY A 40 1.42 5.92 16.63
CA GLY A 40 1.64 6.68 15.40
C GLY A 40 0.73 6.25 14.24
N GLU A 41 0.47 4.95 14.09
CA GLU A 41 -0.44 4.44 13.06
C GLU A 41 -1.90 4.68 13.45
N TRP A 42 -2.24 4.55 14.73
CA TRP A 42 -3.56 4.93 15.25
C TRP A 42 -3.93 6.38 14.93
N LEU A 43 -3.01 7.32 15.19
CA LEU A 43 -3.24 8.74 14.90
C LEU A 43 -3.44 9.00 13.39
N LYS A 44 -2.68 8.32 12.53
CA LYS A 44 -2.85 8.41 11.06
C LYS A 44 -4.22 7.90 10.61
N LEU A 45 -4.67 6.75 11.15
CA LEU A 45 -5.99 6.19 10.82
C LEU A 45 -7.13 7.11 11.24
N MET A 46 -7.06 7.67 12.45
CA MET A 46 -8.16 8.45 13.02
C MET A 46 -8.20 9.90 12.53
N ARG A 47 -7.04 10.51 12.27
CA ARG A 47 -6.94 11.97 12.02
C ARG A 47 -6.19 12.33 10.75
N GLY A 48 -5.52 11.38 10.12
CA GLY A 48 -4.76 11.63 8.91
C GLY A 48 -5.63 11.84 7.67
N SER A 49 -5.03 12.21 6.56
CA SER A 49 -5.68 12.13 5.25
C SER A 49 -5.93 10.67 4.82
N GLU A 50 -6.64 10.47 3.70
CA GLU A 50 -6.80 9.12 3.13
C GLU A 50 -5.44 8.51 2.78
N ALA A 51 -4.52 9.29 2.22
CA ALA A 51 -3.16 8.82 1.90
C ALA A 51 -2.38 8.38 3.15
N GLN A 52 -2.43 9.18 4.23
CA GLN A 52 -1.79 8.83 5.50
C GLN A 52 -2.41 7.58 6.13
N SER A 53 -3.74 7.45 6.06
CA SER A 53 -4.48 6.28 6.54
C SER A 53 -4.09 5.03 5.74
N ASN A 54 -4.04 5.13 4.41
CA ASN A 54 -3.65 4.04 3.52
C ASN A 54 -2.21 3.58 3.76
N GLY A 55 -1.29 4.53 3.94
CA GLY A 55 0.09 4.21 4.33
C GLY A 55 0.19 3.55 5.71
N ALA A 56 -0.73 3.85 6.63
CA ALA A 56 -0.81 3.15 7.92
C ALA A 56 -1.34 1.73 7.76
N ILE A 57 -2.37 1.55 6.94
CA ILE A 57 -2.94 0.22 6.63
C ILE A 57 -1.91 -0.65 5.92
N ALA A 58 -1.13 -0.11 4.99
CA ALA A 58 -0.03 -0.81 4.35
C ALA A 58 0.96 -1.35 5.39
N ARG A 59 1.26 -0.60 6.46
CA ARG A 59 2.16 -1.06 7.53
C ARG A 59 1.52 -2.10 8.45
N LEU A 60 0.23 -1.94 8.76
CA LEU A 60 -0.48 -2.82 9.69
C LEU A 60 -0.87 -4.16 9.06
N LEU A 61 -1.31 -4.15 7.80
CA LEU A 61 -1.62 -5.37 7.07
C LEU A 61 -0.39 -5.84 6.31
N PRO A 62 0.14 -7.05 6.56
CA PRO A 62 1.25 -7.58 5.77
C PRO A 62 0.83 -7.82 4.32
N ALA A 63 1.79 -7.73 3.42
CA ALA A 63 1.62 -8.15 2.05
C ALA A 63 1.65 -9.68 2.00
N CYS A 64 0.92 -10.28 1.06
CA CYS A 64 1.00 -11.74 0.90
C CYS A 64 2.33 -12.15 0.27
N MET A 65 2.68 -13.44 0.42
CA MET A 65 3.91 -14.02 -0.13
C MET A 65 4.09 -13.78 -1.63
N HIS A 66 3.00 -13.69 -2.41
CA HIS A 66 3.08 -13.40 -3.84
C HIS A 66 3.56 -11.97 -4.13
N CYS A 67 3.14 -10.99 -3.32
CA CYS A 67 3.67 -9.63 -3.42
C CYS A 67 5.14 -9.59 -3.05
N LEU A 68 5.52 -10.30 -1.97
CA LEU A 68 6.90 -10.36 -1.50
C LEU A 68 7.83 -11.07 -2.51
N GLY A 69 7.28 -11.97 -3.33
CA GLY A 69 7.98 -12.56 -4.48
C GLY A 69 8.38 -11.55 -5.56
N VAL A 70 7.62 -10.46 -5.72
CA VAL A 70 8.02 -9.33 -6.58
C VAL A 70 9.16 -8.56 -5.93
N GLY A 71 9.03 -8.25 -4.64
CA GLY A 71 10.09 -7.71 -3.81
C GLY A 71 9.59 -6.82 -2.68
N GLU A 72 10.47 -6.56 -1.73
CA GLU A 72 10.19 -5.66 -0.60
C GLU A 72 10.06 -4.20 -1.06
N PRO A 73 9.24 -3.38 -0.37
CA PRO A 73 9.12 -1.96 -0.66
C PRO A 73 10.44 -1.22 -0.41
N LYS A 74 10.93 -0.46 -1.40
CA LYS A 74 12.14 0.37 -1.27
C LYS A 74 12.31 1.37 -2.40
N ALA A 75 13.09 2.41 -2.13
CA ALA A 75 13.77 3.18 -3.17
C ALA A 75 14.91 2.34 -3.76
N PHE A 76 15.07 2.38 -5.08
CA PHE A 76 16.13 1.65 -5.74
C PHE A 76 17.46 2.36 -5.57
N VAL A 77 18.54 1.60 -5.42
CA VAL A 77 19.90 2.16 -5.30
C VAL A 77 20.60 2.30 -6.65
N SER A 78 20.05 1.67 -7.69
CA SER A 78 20.60 1.71 -9.05
C SER A 78 19.55 1.42 -10.12
N ARG A 79 19.88 1.79 -11.37
CA ARG A 79 19.06 1.46 -12.54
C ARG A 79 18.96 -0.05 -12.80
N GLN A 80 20.01 -0.82 -12.49
CA GLN A 80 19.99 -2.28 -12.64
C GLN A 80 18.98 -2.91 -11.69
N GLU A 81 18.91 -2.45 -10.45
CA GLU A 81 17.91 -2.92 -9.48
C GLU A 81 16.49 -2.58 -9.93
N CYS A 82 16.28 -1.37 -10.45
CA CYS A 82 15.01 -0.96 -11.03
C CYS A 82 14.58 -1.90 -12.18
N GLN A 83 15.50 -2.26 -13.09
CA GLN A 83 15.22 -3.22 -14.17
C GLN A 83 14.85 -4.62 -13.65
N GLN A 84 15.52 -5.10 -12.58
CA GLN A 84 15.18 -6.38 -11.95
C GLN A 84 13.78 -6.36 -11.32
N TYR A 85 13.37 -5.25 -10.71
CA TYR A 85 12.01 -5.09 -10.20
C TYR A 85 10.99 -4.98 -11.33
N THR A 86 11.33 -4.29 -12.42
CA THR A 86 10.49 -4.20 -13.63
C THR A 86 10.20 -5.60 -14.18
N HIS A 87 11.24 -6.40 -14.40
CA HIS A 87 11.08 -7.78 -14.90
C HIS A 87 10.22 -8.65 -13.96
N ARG A 88 10.44 -8.55 -12.63
CA ARG A 88 9.64 -9.30 -11.65
C ARG A 88 8.19 -8.85 -11.62
N ARG A 89 7.93 -7.54 -11.70
CA ARG A 89 6.58 -6.97 -11.78
C ARG A 89 5.88 -7.46 -13.05
N ASP A 90 6.51 -7.34 -14.20
CA ASP A 90 5.92 -7.72 -15.49
C ASP A 90 5.62 -9.22 -15.55
N ALA A 91 6.52 -10.05 -15.02
CA ALA A 91 6.25 -11.47 -14.83
C ALA A 91 5.06 -11.71 -13.89
N ALA A 92 4.94 -10.97 -12.79
CA ALA A 92 3.81 -11.09 -11.87
C ALA A 92 2.48 -10.63 -12.51
N VAL A 93 2.50 -9.64 -13.39
CA VAL A 93 1.33 -9.23 -14.18
C VAL A 93 0.96 -10.32 -15.18
N ALA A 94 1.93 -10.86 -15.93
CA ALA A 94 1.71 -11.92 -16.90
C ALA A 94 1.21 -13.24 -16.27
N ASN A 95 1.44 -13.45 -14.98
CA ASN A 95 1.00 -14.62 -14.21
C ASN A 95 -0.22 -14.34 -13.31
N ASP A 96 -0.97 -13.25 -13.54
CA ASP A 96 -2.17 -12.87 -12.78
C ASP A 96 -1.95 -12.74 -11.25
N ILE A 97 -0.73 -12.47 -10.81
CA ILE A 97 -0.41 -12.17 -9.41
C ILE A 97 -0.70 -10.69 -9.13
N LEU A 98 -0.34 -9.84 -10.08
CA LEU A 98 -0.65 -8.42 -10.10
C LEU A 98 -1.57 -8.11 -11.27
N SER A 99 -2.44 -7.13 -11.09
CA SER A 99 -3.25 -6.55 -12.15
C SER A 99 -2.96 -5.05 -12.23
N ASP A 100 -2.71 -4.52 -13.43
CA ASP A 100 -2.57 -3.07 -13.61
C ASP A 100 -3.89 -2.38 -13.24
N ILE A 101 -3.79 -1.23 -12.59
CA ILE A 101 -4.94 -0.41 -12.21
C ILE A 101 -4.67 1.06 -12.57
N PRO A 102 -5.73 1.87 -12.80
CA PRO A 102 -5.56 3.31 -12.92
C PRO A 102 -5.03 3.90 -11.61
N GLN A 103 -4.47 5.10 -11.70
CA GLN A 103 -4.03 5.88 -10.55
C GLN A 103 -5.16 5.95 -9.49
N PRO A 104 -4.92 5.49 -8.25
CA PRO A 104 -5.92 5.59 -7.21
C PRO A 104 -6.18 7.06 -6.85
N HIS A 105 -7.46 7.42 -6.65
CA HIS A 105 -7.86 8.80 -6.34
C HIS A 105 -7.19 9.42 -5.10
N PHE A 106 -6.66 8.59 -4.19
CA PHE A 106 -6.00 9.01 -2.96
C PHE A 106 -4.47 9.13 -3.09
N SER A 107 -3.88 8.81 -4.24
CA SER A 107 -2.42 8.88 -4.41
C SER A 107 -1.87 10.29 -4.60
N SER A 108 -2.75 11.30 -4.59
CA SER A 108 -2.44 12.71 -4.88
C SER A 108 -1.81 13.50 -3.73
N GLU A 109 -1.42 12.85 -2.62
CA GLU A 109 -0.72 13.54 -1.51
C GLU A 109 0.72 13.05 -1.37
N GLY A 110 1.59 13.62 -2.19
CA GLY A 110 3.04 13.45 -2.17
C GLY A 110 3.63 14.24 -3.35
N PRO A 111 4.86 14.77 -3.24
CA PRO A 111 5.40 15.67 -4.25
C PRO A 111 5.32 14.98 -5.59
N ASP A 112 4.88 15.71 -6.61
CA ASP A 112 4.90 15.31 -8.01
C ASP A 112 6.25 14.69 -8.32
N SER A 113 6.35 13.38 -8.15
CA SER A 113 7.46 12.60 -8.65
C SER A 113 7.34 12.79 -10.14
N ALA A 114 8.27 13.54 -10.72
CA ALA A 114 8.23 13.89 -12.14
C ALA A 114 8.43 12.65 -13.05
N GLY A 115 8.58 11.45 -12.47
CA GLY A 115 8.59 10.16 -13.12
C GLY A 115 7.21 9.55 -13.35
N SER A 116 7.11 8.69 -14.36
CA SER A 116 5.92 7.87 -14.61
C SER A 116 5.70 6.90 -13.46
N VAL A 117 4.49 6.89 -12.88
CA VAL A 117 4.10 5.96 -11.82
C VAL A 117 3.09 4.96 -12.36
N MET A 118 3.43 3.68 -12.24
CA MET A 118 2.52 2.58 -12.56
C MET A 118 1.94 2.00 -11.27
N TYR A 119 0.63 1.73 -11.29
CA TYR A 119 -0.05 1.15 -10.15
C TYR A 119 -0.54 -0.25 -10.46
N CYS A 120 -0.28 -1.17 -9.55
CA CYS A 120 -0.71 -2.56 -9.67
C CYS A 120 -1.40 -3.01 -8.38
N ARG A 121 -2.42 -3.84 -8.52
CA ARG A 121 -3.14 -4.46 -7.40
C ARG A 121 -2.85 -5.95 -7.36
N CYS A 122 -2.52 -6.46 -6.17
CA CYS A 122 -2.41 -7.90 -5.99
C CYS A 122 -3.77 -8.58 -6.12
N THR A 123 -3.86 -9.63 -6.92
CA THR A 123 -5.10 -10.41 -7.09
C THR A 123 -5.44 -11.24 -5.86
N ARG A 124 -4.46 -11.54 -5.00
CA ARG A 124 -4.63 -12.37 -3.79
C ARG A 124 -4.98 -11.59 -2.55
N CYS A 125 -4.19 -10.55 -2.24
CA CYS A 125 -4.40 -9.77 -1.01
C CYS A 125 -4.89 -8.35 -1.28
N ARG A 126 -5.13 -7.96 -2.54
CA ARG A 126 -5.72 -6.65 -2.90
C ARG A 126 -4.90 -5.43 -2.49
N ALA A 127 -3.68 -5.64 -1.99
CA ALA A 127 -2.70 -4.59 -1.74
C ALA A 127 -2.38 -3.86 -3.04
N ILE A 128 -2.21 -2.55 -2.95
CA ILE A 128 -1.85 -1.72 -4.10
C ILE A 128 -0.40 -1.30 -3.97
N TRP A 129 0.30 -1.42 -5.08
CA TRP A 129 1.70 -1.09 -5.22
C TRP A 129 1.87 0.01 -6.25
N ALA A 130 2.83 0.89 -6.00
CA ALA A 130 3.27 1.95 -6.88
C ALA A 130 4.71 1.66 -7.30
N PHE A 131 4.91 1.53 -8.61
CA PHE A 131 6.22 1.48 -9.23
C PHE A 131 6.53 2.85 -9.82
N VAL A 132 7.54 3.51 -9.29
CA VAL A 132 8.03 4.80 -9.77
C VAL A 132 9.22 4.54 -10.69
N GLU A 133 9.10 4.96 -11.95
CA GLU A 133 10.20 4.87 -12.90
C GLU A 133 11.37 5.79 -12.52
N PRO A 134 12.61 5.43 -12.91
CA PRO A 134 13.77 6.28 -12.68
C PRO A 134 13.67 7.54 -13.53
N GLU A 135 13.83 8.71 -12.92
CA GLU A 135 13.93 9.98 -13.64
C GLU A 135 15.16 10.77 -13.16
N LYS A 136 15.98 11.23 -14.11
CA LYS A 136 17.21 12.00 -13.86
C LYS A 136 18.11 11.34 -12.80
N ALA A 137 18.17 11.92 -11.60
CA ALA A 137 19.00 11.50 -10.47
C ALA A 137 18.32 10.46 -9.56
N GLU A 138 17.02 10.22 -9.73
CA GLU A 138 16.28 9.22 -8.98
C GLU A 138 16.34 7.86 -9.68
N SER A 139 16.60 6.80 -8.91
CA SER A 139 16.68 5.43 -9.44
C SER A 139 15.31 4.73 -9.51
N GLY A 140 14.23 5.42 -9.14
CA GLY A 140 12.88 4.87 -9.04
C GLY A 140 12.60 4.20 -7.69
N SER A 141 11.39 3.67 -7.53
CA SER A 141 11.03 2.95 -6.29
C SER A 141 9.89 1.95 -6.50
N TRP A 142 9.79 0.99 -5.57
CA TRP A 142 8.66 0.08 -5.44
C TRP A 142 8.07 0.27 -4.06
N ASN A 143 6.85 0.79 -3.98
CA ASN A 143 6.21 1.12 -2.72
C ASN A 143 4.83 0.48 -2.62
N ARG A 144 4.48 0.03 -1.42
CA ARG A 144 3.11 -0.37 -1.11
C ARG A 144 2.36 0.83 -0.56
N ILE A 145 1.20 1.13 -1.15
CA ILE A 145 0.40 2.30 -0.78
C ILE A 145 -0.84 1.93 0.03
N ILE A 146 -1.29 0.66 -0.01
CA ILE A 146 -2.34 0.08 0.87
C ILE A 146 -2.28 -1.45 0.90
#